data_AF-A0AAJ0UNK0-F1
#
_entry.id   AF-A0AAJ0UNK0-F1
#
_cell.length_a   1.000
_cell.length_b   1.000
_cell.length_c   1.000
_cell.angle_alpha   90.00
_cell.angle_beta   90.00
_cell.angle_gamma   90.00
#
_symmetry.space_group_name_H-M   'P 1'
#
loop_
_entity.id
_entity.type
_entity.pdbx_description
1 polymer ?
#
loop_
_entity_poly.entity_id
_entity_poly.type
_entity_poly.pdbx_seq_one_letter_code
_entity_poly.pdbx_strand_id
1 'polypeptide(L)'
;MRKGQFFLLGAFLVSTLFFVGLPRPASLSVEGMEDLSYLSLNLQKEMPNAFNLGLKQGDYLAVMKNFTWFADNVLKNRRVSFGALACFGSNISTTDFNVTIFNYLGASQAVNITIGSSLYTMLVTNNQSNSTTFTSVGATFNISFRYAREEKNMTWVRDKSSIYGMLNLTRRDSVVIKDFEG
;
A
#
# COMPACT_ATOMS: atom_id res chain seq x y z
N MET A 1 20.21 21.37 55.70
CA MET A 1 19.43 20.83 54.56
C MET A 1 19.93 21.23 53.15
N ARG A 2 21.07 21.94 52.97
CA ARG A 2 21.52 22.42 51.64
C ARG A 2 22.47 21.49 50.85
N LYS A 3 23.03 20.43 51.46
CA LYS A 3 24.07 19.59 50.83
C LYS A 3 23.53 18.64 49.74
N GLY A 4 22.29 18.14 49.89
CA GLY A 4 21.68 17.22 48.91
C GLY A 4 21.28 17.88 47.59
N GLN A 5 20.98 19.19 47.61
CA GLN A 5 20.60 19.95 46.41
C GLN A 5 21.77 20.10 45.43
N PHE A 6 23.00 20.26 45.92
CA PHE A 6 24.19 20.30 45.07
C PHE A 6 24.51 18.95 44.43
N PHE A 7 24.20 17.84 45.11
CA PHE A 7 24.38 16.50 44.56
C PHE A 7 23.39 16.23 43.41
N LEU A 8 22.13 16.65 43.58
CA LEU A 8 21.11 16.56 42.54
C LEU A 8 21.46 17.42 41.31
N LEU A 9 21.92 18.66 41.53
CA LEU A 9 22.38 19.53 40.46
C LEU A 9 23.58 18.93 39.70
N GLY A 10 24.56 18.38 40.42
CA GLY A 10 25.72 17.72 39.81
C GLY A 10 25.35 16.49 38.99
N ALA A 11 24.48 15.63 39.51
CA ALA A 11 24.00 14.44 38.82
C ALA A 11 23.22 14.80 37.55
N PHE A 12 22.40 15.84 37.60
CA PHE A 12 21.68 16.33 36.42
C PHE A 12 22.66 16.81 35.35
N LEU A 13 23.64 17.64 35.72
CA LEU A 13 24.63 18.20 34.78
C LEU A 13 25.48 17.13 34.10
N VAL A 14 25.93 16.12 34.85
CA VAL A 14 26.70 14.99 34.31
C VAL A 14 25.86 14.17 33.34
N SER A 15 24.58 13.95 33.67
CA SER A 15 23.64 13.23 32.82
C SER A 15 23.40 13.98 31.50
N THR A 16 23.16 15.29 31.54
CA THR A 16 22.97 16.10 30.33
C THR A 16 24.21 16.12 29.44
N LEU A 17 25.40 16.26 30.03
CA LEU A 17 26.67 16.20 29.30
C LEU A 17 26.88 14.85 28.63
N PHE A 18 26.51 13.75 29.31
CA PHE A 18 26.58 12.41 28.75
C PHE A 18 25.65 12.25 27.54
N PHE A 19 24.40 12.75 27.61
CA PHE A 19 23.47 12.70 26.49
C PHE A 19 23.85 13.62 25.31
N VAL A 20 24.54 14.73 25.57
CA VAL A 20 25.03 15.64 24.51
C VAL A 20 26.27 15.08 23.82
N GLY A 21 27.13 14.37 24.55
CA GLY A 21 28.36 13.76 24.02
C GLY A 21 28.15 12.42 23.29
N LEU A 22 26.98 11.79 23.44
CA LEU A 22 26.64 10.62 22.64
C LEU A 22 26.58 11.00 21.16
N PRO A 23 27.32 10.30 20.28
CA PRO A 23 27.23 10.55 18.84
C PRO A 23 25.77 10.40 18.43
N ARG A 24 25.18 11.51 17.98
CA ARG A 24 23.84 11.47 17.43
C ARG A 24 23.87 10.48 16.27
N PRO A 25 22.90 9.55 16.16
CA PRO A 25 22.83 8.68 15.00
C PRO A 25 22.92 9.57 13.76
N ALA A 26 23.90 9.28 12.91
CA ALA A 26 24.14 10.06 11.70
C ALA A 26 22.80 10.26 10.98
N SER A 27 22.48 11.50 10.63
CA SER A 27 21.37 11.75 9.74
C SER A 27 21.67 10.99 8.46
N LEU A 28 20.94 9.89 8.20
CA LEU A 28 20.98 9.18 6.92
C LEU A 28 21.00 10.23 5.82
N SER A 29 22.05 10.23 4.98
CA SER A 29 22.12 11.14 3.84
C SER A 29 20.94 10.82 2.94
N VAL A 30 20.01 11.77 2.84
CA VAL A 30 18.73 11.60 2.16
C VAL A 30 18.89 12.05 0.71
N GLU A 31 19.29 11.15 -0.19
CA GLU A 31 19.09 11.37 -1.62
C GLU A 31 17.62 11.04 -1.94
N GLY A 32 16.76 12.03 -1.75
CA GLY A 32 15.33 11.84 -1.47
C GLY A 32 14.45 11.32 -2.61
N MET A 33 14.92 11.30 -3.86
CA MET A 33 14.11 10.90 -5.03
C MET A 33 14.59 9.62 -5.72
N GLU A 34 15.90 9.45 -5.89
CA GLU A 34 16.45 8.25 -6.54
C GLU A 34 16.11 7.00 -5.71
N ASP A 35 16.32 7.06 -4.39
CA ASP A 35 16.00 5.97 -3.46
C ASP A 35 14.53 5.54 -3.51
N LEU A 36 13.59 6.49 -3.55
CA LEU A 36 12.16 6.18 -3.59
C LEU A 36 11.79 5.51 -4.91
N SER A 37 12.39 5.96 -6.01
CA SER A 37 12.18 5.38 -7.33
C SER A 37 12.72 3.95 -7.38
N TYR A 38 13.93 3.70 -6.87
CA TYR A 38 14.50 2.36 -6.75
C TYR A 38 13.67 1.45 -5.83
N LEU A 39 13.21 1.94 -4.68
CA LEU A 39 12.34 1.19 -3.78
C LEU A 39 11.01 0.84 -4.45
N SER A 40 10.41 1.77 -5.19
CA SER A 40 9.17 1.52 -5.93
C SER A 40 9.32 0.44 -6.99
N LEU A 41 10.44 0.43 -7.72
CA LEU A 41 10.74 -0.57 -8.74
C LEU A 41 10.94 -1.96 -8.13
N ASN A 42 11.63 -2.04 -6.99
CA ASN A 42 11.81 -3.31 -6.28
C ASN A 42 10.48 -3.87 -5.76
N LEU A 43 9.63 -3.02 -5.17
CA LEU A 43 8.30 -3.44 -4.74
C LEU A 43 7.45 -3.92 -5.92
N GLN A 44 7.47 -3.20 -7.04
CA GLN A 44 6.76 -3.58 -8.26
C GLN A 44 7.25 -4.93 -8.82
N LYS A 45 8.54 -5.25 -8.69
CA LYS A 45 9.12 -6.51 -9.16
C LYS A 45 8.79 -7.69 -8.24
N GLU A 46 8.90 -7.49 -6.92
CA GLU A 46 8.71 -8.56 -5.94
C GLU A 46 7.24 -8.90 -5.72
N MET A 47 6.36 -7.92 -5.90
CA MET A 47 4.95 -8.06 -5.60
C MET A 47 4.24 -9.10 -6.49
N PRO A 48 4.37 -9.10 -7.83
CA PRO A 48 3.90 -10.21 -8.66
C PRO A 48 4.49 -11.55 -8.25
N ASN A 49 5.76 -11.63 -7.83
CA ASN A 49 6.37 -12.88 -7.38
C ASN A 49 5.74 -13.40 -6.08
N ALA A 50 5.33 -12.50 -5.17
CA ALA A 50 4.56 -12.87 -3.98
C ALA A 50 3.18 -13.45 -4.35
N PHE A 51 2.60 -13.02 -5.48
CA PHE A 51 1.34 -13.57 -6.01
C PHE A 51 1.55 -14.81 -6.93
N ASN A 52 2.74 -14.99 -7.50
CA ASN A 52 3.10 -16.03 -8.47
C ASN A 52 3.52 -17.36 -7.81
N LEU A 53 3.48 -17.48 -6.47
CA LEU A 53 3.69 -18.74 -5.75
C LEU A 53 2.47 -19.69 -5.81
N GLY A 54 1.85 -19.81 -6.99
CA GLY A 54 0.78 -20.79 -7.22
C GLY A 54 -0.45 -20.56 -6.33
N LEU A 55 -0.85 -19.31 -6.11
CA LEU A 55 -2.03 -19.01 -5.32
C LEU A 55 -3.26 -19.68 -5.95
N LYS A 56 -3.85 -20.62 -5.21
CA LYS A 56 -5.23 -21.06 -5.46
C LYS A 56 -6.11 -19.80 -5.45
N GLN A 57 -7.03 -19.70 -6.40
CA GLN A 57 -8.07 -18.67 -6.41
C GLN A 57 -8.68 -18.53 -5.00
N GLY A 58 -8.35 -17.45 -4.28
CA GLY A 58 -8.86 -17.23 -2.92
C GLY A 58 -7.94 -16.45 -1.99
N ASP A 59 -6.62 -16.67 -2.05
CA ASP A 59 -5.69 -16.13 -1.02
C ASP A 59 -5.07 -14.76 -1.36
N TYR A 60 -5.40 -14.17 -2.51
CA TYR A 60 -4.80 -12.90 -2.98
C TYR A 60 -4.93 -11.77 -1.96
N LEU A 61 -6.08 -11.66 -1.31
CA LEU A 61 -6.32 -10.62 -0.32
C LEU A 61 -5.43 -10.80 0.92
N ALA A 62 -5.24 -12.04 1.39
CA ALA A 62 -4.41 -12.33 2.54
C ALA A 62 -2.93 -12.06 2.25
N VAL A 63 -2.45 -12.50 1.08
CA VAL A 63 -1.08 -12.22 0.63
C VAL A 63 -0.84 -10.73 0.48
N MET A 64 -1.78 -10.00 -0.12
CA MET A 64 -1.69 -8.54 -0.23
C MET A 64 -1.63 -7.87 1.15
N LYS A 65 -2.51 -8.26 2.08
CA LYS A 65 -2.49 -7.73 3.45
C LYS A 65 -1.14 -7.99 4.14
N ASN A 66 -0.60 -9.20 4.02
CA ASN A 66 0.70 -9.54 4.60
C ASN A 66 1.85 -8.75 3.95
N PHE A 67 1.85 -8.62 2.62
CA PHE A 67 2.84 -7.83 1.90
C PHE A 67 2.79 -6.35 2.30
N THR A 68 1.60 -5.75 2.31
CA THR A 68 1.43 -4.34 2.70
C THR A 68 1.87 -4.08 4.13
N TRP A 69 1.54 -4.97 5.06
CA TRP A 69 1.99 -4.86 6.45
C TRP A 69 3.51 -5.01 6.58
N PHE A 70 4.12 -5.96 5.87
CA PHE A 70 5.58 -6.11 5.82
C PHE A 70 6.24 -4.85 5.24
N ALA A 71 5.76 -4.36 4.10
CA ALA A 71 6.30 -3.19 3.43
C ALA A 71 6.20 -1.94 4.32
N ASP A 72 5.04 -1.69 4.94
CA ASP A 72 4.86 -0.55 5.86
C ASP A 72 5.84 -0.60 7.03
N ASN A 73 6.00 -1.76 7.68
CA ASN A 73 6.93 -1.91 8.80
C ASN A 73 8.39 -1.66 8.40
N VAL A 74 8.82 -2.17 7.23
CA VAL A 74 10.19 -1.99 6.73
C VAL A 74 10.44 -0.52 6.34
N LEU A 75 9.47 0.11 5.67
CA LEU A 75 9.59 1.47 5.12
C LEU A 75 9.43 2.56 6.18
N LYS A 76 8.63 2.32 7.22
CA LYS A 76 8.44 3.24 8.35
C LYS A 76 9.76 3.52 9.07
N ASN A 77 10.61 2.50 9.24
CA ASN A 77 11.96 2.67 9.80
C ASN A 77 12.85 3.58 8.95
N ARG A 78 12.53 3.75 7.66
CA ARG A 78 13.22 4.62 6.70
C ARG A 78 12.48 5.94 6.47
N ARG A 79 11.50 6.28 7.32
CA ARG A 79 10.64 7.48 7.21
C ARG A 79 9.97 7.60 5.84
N VAL A 80 9.58 6.48 5.24
CA VAL A 80 8.77 6.42 4.02
C VAL A 80 7.38 5.97 4.44
N SER A 81 6.37 6.76 4.08
CA SER A 81 4.97 6.37 4.18
C SER A 81 4.63 5.49 3.00
N PHE A 82 4.11 4.31 3.30
CA PHE A 82 3.64 3.34 2.31
C PHE A 82 2.12 3.39 2.24
N GLY A 83 1.59 3.46 1.03
CA GLY A 83 0.18 3.29 0.74
C GLY A 83 -0.03 2.33 -0.41
N ALA A 84 -1.12 1.58 -0.38
CA ALA A 84 -1.48 0.67 -1.46
C ALA A 84 -2.98 0.63 -1.69
N LEU A 85 -3.36 0.42 -2.95
CA LEU A 85 -4.72 0.08 -3.35
C LEU A 85 -4.63 -1.11 -4.30
N ALA A 86 -5.43 -2.14 -4.05
CA ALA A 86 -5.39 -3.36 -4.85
C ALA A 86 -6.81 -3.77 -5.25
N CYS A 87 -6.97 -4.18 -6.50
CA CYS A 87 -8.21 -4.66 -7.07
C CYS A 87 -7.99 -6.09 -7.58
N PHE A 88 -8.84 -7.00 -7.12
CA PHE A 88 -8.79 -8.41 -7.46
C PHE A 88 -10.07 -8.80 -8.18
N GLY A 89 -9.91 -9.46 -9.31
CA GLY A 89 -10.97 -10.08 -10.07
C GLY A 89 -11.03 -11.59 -9.82
N SER A 90 -12.22 -12.11 -9.56
CA SER A 90 -12.44 -13.55 -9.47
C SER A 90 -13.75 -13.95 -10.14
N ASN A 91 -13.71 -15.02 -10.94
CA ASN A 91 -14.90 -15.66 -11.48
C ASN A 91 -15.78 -16.19 -10.32
N ILE A 92 -17.09 -15.92 -10.38
CA ILE A 92 -18.08 -16.63 -9.55
C ILE A 92 -18.80 -17.69 -10.38
N SER A 93 -19.23 -17.33 -11.59
CA SER A 93 -20.00 -18.20 -12.49
C SER A 93 -19.64 -17.95 -13.95
N THR A 94 -20.33 -18.64 -14.87
CA THR A 94 -20.18 -18.44 -16.33
C THR A 94 -20.64 -17.07 -16.82
N THR A 95 -21.29 -16.27 -15.97
CA THR A 95 -21.74 -14.90 -16.28
C THR A 95 -21.36 -13.87 -15.23
N ASP A 96 -20.99 -14.30 -14.02
CA ASP A 96 -20.82 -13.39 -12.89
C ASP A 96 -19.35 -13.26 -12.49
N PHE A 97 -18.96 -12.03 -12.19
CA PHE A 97 -17.59 -11.66 -11.87
C PHE A 97 -17.57 -10.83 -10.59
N ASN A 98 -16.75 -11.25 -9.63
CA ASN A 98 -16.53 -10.52 -8.40
C ASN A 98 -15.32 -9.60 -8.54
N VAL A 99 -15.47 -8.38 -8.07
CA VAL A 99 -14.38 -7.43 -7.91
C VAL A 99 -14.24 -7.13 -6.43
N THR A 100 -13.06 -7.41 -5.88
CA THR A 100 -12.69 -7.09 -4.50
C THR A 100 -11.63 -6.01 -4.49
N ILE A 101 -11.84 -4.96 -3.72
CA ILE A 101 -10.88 -3.87 -3.54
C ILE A 101 -10.36 -3.89 -2.11
N PHE A 102 -9.05 -3.80 -1.96
CA PHE A 102 -8.36 -3.57 -0.70
C PHE A 102 -7.75 -2.17 -0.69
N ASN A 103 -7.97 -1.42 0.39
CA ASN A 103 -7.47 -0.07 0.56
C ASN A 103 -6.52 0.00 1.75
N TYR A 104 -5.32 0.52 1.51
CA TYR A 104 -4.31 0.84 2.51
C TYR A 104 -3.68 2.22 2.21
N LEU A 105 -4.49 3.23 1.90
CA LEU A 105 -4.02 4.58 1.57
C LEU A 105 -4.01 5.55 2.77
N GLY A 106 -4.24 5.06 3.99
CA GLY A 106 -4.28 5.88 5.20
C GLY A 106 -5.61 6.62 5.43
N ALA A 107 -6.54 6.56 4.46
CA ALA A 107 -7.88 7.14 4.55
C ALA A 107 -8.90 6.29 3.78
N SER A 108 -10.18 6.41 4.12
CA SER A 108 -11.26 5.77 3.34
C SER A 108 -11.32 6.33 1.93
N GLN A 109 -11.51 5.46 0.94
CA GLN A 109 -11.55 5.82 -0.47
C GLN A 109 -12.85 5.39 -1.12
N ALA A 110 -13.45 6.29 -1.91
CA ALA A 110 -14.54 5.95 -2.80
C ALA A 110 -13.95 5.50 -4.14
N VAL A 111 -14.21 4.25 -4.51
CA VAL A 111 -13.75 3.66 -5.76
C VAL A 111 -14.95 3.37 -6.66
N ASN A 112 -14.90 3.93 -7.86
CA ASN A 112 -15.85 3.72 -8.93
C ASN A 112 -15.31 2.62 -9.84
N ILE A 113 -16.11 1.58 -10.04
CA ILE A 113 -15.79 0.43 -10.88
C ILE A 113 -16.80 0.42 -12.02
N THR A 114 -16.32 0.46 -13.25
CA THR A 114 -17.19 0.41 -14.44
C THR A 114 -16.85 -0.83 -15.27
N ILE A 115 -17.85 -1.65 -15.57
CA ILE A 115 -17.74 -2.79 -16.50
C ILE A 115 -18.88 -2.67 -17.51
N GLY A 116 -18.53 -2.42 -18.78
CA GLY A 116 -19.53 -2.12 -19.81
C GLY A 116 -20.33 -0.85 -19.48
N SER A 117 -21.66 -0.97 -19.37
CA SER A 117 -22.56 0.12 -18.95
C SER A 117 -22.84 0.16 -17.44
N SER A 118 -22.36 -0.82 -16.68
CA SER A 118 -22.60 -0.93 -15.25
C SER A 118 -21.56 -0.14 -14.46
N LEU A 119 -22.00 0.85 -13.70
CA LEU A 119 -21.18 1.61 -12.76
C LEU A 119 -21.54 1.21 -11.32
N TYR A 120 -20.53 0.88 -10.53
CA TYR A 120 -20.67 0.65 -9.10
C TYR A 120 -19.69 1.52 -8.32
N THR A 121 -20.19 2.23 -7.30
CA THR A 121 -19.35 2.99 -6.37
C THR A 121 -19.29 2.26 -5.04
N MET A 122 -18.09 1.94 -4.59
CA MET A 122 -17.87 1.38 -3.26
C MET A 122 -17.00 2.29 -2.40
N LEU A 123 -17.41 2.45 -1.14
CA LEU A 123 -16.53 3.01 -0.12
C LEU A 123 -15.70 1.87 0.48
N VAL A 124 -14.38 2.04 0.49
CA VAL A 124 -13.44 1.10 1.09
C VAL A 124 -12.67 1.80 2.20
N THR A 125 -12.93 1.42 3.44
CA THR A 125 -12.25 1.98 4.62
C THR A 125 -10.76 1.64 4.60
N ASN A 126 -9.93 2.49 5.19
CA ASN A 126 -8.50 2.21 5.33
C ASN A 126 -8.26 0.87 6.04
N ASN A 127 -7.31 0.09 5.53
CA ASN A 127 -6.96 -1.26 5.96
C ASN A 127 -8.14 -2.27 5.89
N GLN A 128 -9.12 -2.02 5.03
CA GLN A 128 -10.24 -2.93 4.81
C GLN A 128 -10.38 -3.28 3.33
N SER A 129 -11.22 -4.28 3.08
CA SER A 129 -11.60 -4.70 1.75
C SER A 129 -13.10 -4.69 1.59
N ASN A 130 -13.57 -4.38 0.40
CA ASN A 130 -14.97 -4.46 0.03
C ASN A 130 -15.10 -5.15 -1.32
N SER A 131 -16.22 -5.82 -1.57
CA SER A 131 -16.44 -6.62 -2.77
C SER A 131 -17.78 -6.30 -3.41
N THR A 132 -17.84 -6.40 -4.72
CA THR A 132 -19.09 -6.27 -5.48
C THR A 132 -19.11 -7.25 -6.64
N THR A 133 -20.29 -7.75 -6.96
CA THR A 133 -20.48 -8.71 -8.05
C THR A 133 -21.16 -8.03 -9.22
N PHE A 134 -20.59 -8.21 -10.40
CA PHE A 134 -21.17 -7.82 -11.67
C PHE A 134 -21.74 -9.04 -12.35
N THR A 135 -22.97 -8.92 -12.84
CA THR A 135 -23.67 -9.99 -13.57
C THR A 135 -23.59 -9.78 -15.07
N SER A 136 -23.76 -10.85 -15.83
CA SER A 136 -23.76 -10.83 -17.31
C SER A 136 -22.47 -10.24 -17.92
N VAL A 137 -21.33 -10.48 -17.29
CA VAL A 137 -20.01 -10.05 -17.77
C VAL A 137 -19.52 -10.99 -18.88
N GLY A 138 -19.11 -10.43 -20.02
CA GLY A 138 -18.55 -11.18 -21.13
C GLY A 138 -17.25 -11.91 -20.77
N ALA A 139 -16.82 -12.87 -21.59
CA ALA A 139 -15.59 -13.64 -21.33
C ALA A 139 -14.33 -12.75 -21.30
N THR A 140 -14.31 -11.70 -22.12
CA THR A 140 -13.31 -10.62 -22.10
C THR A 140 -14.06 -9.29 -22.03
N PHE A 141 -13.64 -8.42 -21.12
CA PHE A 141 -14.33 -7.17 -20.86
C PHE A 141 -13.35 -6.07 -20.46
N ASN A 142 -13.75 -4.83 -20.71
CA ASN A 142 -13.03 -3.67 -20.21
C ASN A 142 -13.56 -3.29 -18.83
N ILE A 143 -12.62 -3.04 -17.92
CA ILE A 143 -12.88 -2.56 -16.58
C ILE A 143 -12.20 -1.21 -16.39
N SER A 144 -12.92 -0.27 -15.77
CA SER A 144 -12.39 1.03 -15.36
C SER A 144 -12.45 1.13 -13.85
N PHE A 145 -11.32 1.48 -13.23
CA PHE A 145 -11.24 1.84 -11.83
C PHE A 145 -10.93 3.33 -11.72
N ARG A 146 -11.79 4.07 -11.03
CA ARG A 146 -11.57 5.48 -10.73
C ARG A 146 -11.61 5.70 -9.22
N TYR A 147 -10.54 6.25 -8.68
CA TYR A 147 -10.41 6.59 -7.27
C TYR A 147 -9.67 7.93 -7.16
N ALA A 148 -10.14 8.80 -6.27
CA ALA A 148 -9.66 10.18 -6.18
C ALA A 148 -9.63 10.90 -7.55
N ARG A 149 -8.44 11.21 -8.08
CA ARG A 149 -8.23 11.85 -9.39
C ARG A 149 -7.62 10.91 -10.44
N GLU A 150 -7.40 9.66 -10.08
CA GLU A 150 -6.80 8.64 -10.95
C GLU A 150 -7.90 7.80 -11.59
N GLU A 151 -7.72 7.49 -12.86
CA GLU A 151 -8.57 6.58 -13.61
C GLU A 151 -7.70 5.60 -14.39
N LYS A 152 -7.99 4.31 -14.21
CA LYS A 152 -7.25 3.23 -14.86
C LYS A 152 -8.21 2.31 -15.62
N ASN A 153 -7.96 2.19 -16.91
CA ASN A 153 -8.71 1.31 -17.82
C ASN A 153 -7.86 0.11 -18.19
N MET A 154 -8.44 -1.09 -18.08
CA MET A 154 -7.77 -2.36 -18.37
C MET A 154 -8.73 -3.34 -19.04
N THR A 155 -8.18 -4.35 -19.71
CA THR A 155 -8.95 -5.46 -20.27
C THR A 155 -8.68 -6.71 -19.45
N TRP A 156 -9.73 -7.29 -18.86
CA TRP A 156 -9.65 -8.49 -18.05
C TRP A 156 -10.37 -9.67 -18.74
N VAL A 157 -9.95 -10.88 -18.37
CA VAL A 157 -10.57 -12.13 -18.81
C VAL A 157 -11.30 -12.72 -17.63
N ARG A 158 -12.62 -12.89 -17.74
CA ARG A 158 -13.48 -13.31 -16.62
C ARG A 158 -13.03 -14.62 -16.00
N ASP A 159 -12.64 -15.57 -16.84
CA ASP A 159 -12.31 -16.94 -16.41
C ASP A 159 -10.84 -17.08 -15.97
N LYS A 160 -10.15 -15.95 -15.76
CA LYS A 160 -8.82 -15.86 -15.16
C LYS A 160 -8.87 -14.98 -13.92
N SER A 161 -7.99 -15.26 -12.96
CA SER A 161 -7.69 -14.29 -11.91
C SER A 161 -7.00 -13.09 -12.55
N SER A 162 -7.42 -11.89 -12.18
CA SER A 162 -6.77 -10.65 -12.62
C SER A 162 -6.51 -9.78 -11.41
N ILE A 163 -5.34 -9.16 -11.37
CA ILE A 163 -4.95 -8.24 -10.30
C ILE A 163 -4.50 -6.93 -10.91
N TYR A 164 -4.98 -5.84 -10.31
CA TYR A 164 -4.42 -4.51 -10.47
C TYR A 164 -4.02 -4.00 -9.10
N GLY A 165 -2.95 -3.25 -9.01
CA GLY A 165 -2.76 -2.41 -7.85
C GLY A 165 -1.90 -1.21 -8.11
N MET A 166 -2.00 -0.29 -7.16
CA MET A 166 -1.31 0.97 -7.12
C MET A 166 -0.56 1.04 -5.79
N LEU A 167 0.71 1.41 -5.86
CA LEU A 167 1.57 1.68 -4.73
C LEU A 167 1.85 3.17 -4.67
N ASN A 168 1.74 3.76 -3.49
CA ASN A 168 2.09 5.14 -3.22
C ASN A 168 3.19 5.16 -2.15
N LEU A 169 4.36 5.66 -2.51
CA LEU A 169 5.45 5.93 -1.58
C LEU A 169 5.56 7.44 -1.40
N THR A 170 5.42 7.90 -0.16
CA THR A 170 5.56 9.32 0.18
C THR A 170 6.68 9.49 1.20
N ARG A 171 7.57 10.46 0.98
CA ARG A 171 8.58 10.90 1.95
C ARG A 171 8.73 12.41 1.84
N ARG A 172 8.31 13.14 2.88
CA ARG A 172 8.22 14.61 2.87
C ARG A 172 7.39 15.07 1.67
N ASP A 173 7.97 15.84 0.76
CA ASP A 173 7.30 16.38 -0.43
C ASP A 173 7.42 15.47 -1.66
N SER A 174 8.24 14.41 -1.58
CA SER A 174 8.43 13.46 -2.68
C SER A 174 7.34 12.39 -2.64
N VAL A 175 6.60 12.26 -3.74
CA VAL A 175 5.56 11.25 -3.94
C VAL A 175 5.90 10.43 -5.19
N VAL A 176 5.91 9.10 -5.05
CA VAL A 176 6.07 8.16 -6.17
C VAL A 176 4.86 7.23 -6.18
N ILE A 177 4.11 7.28 -7.28
CA ILE A 177 2.97 6.39 -7.54
C ILE A 177 3.38 5.40 -8.64
N LYS A 178 3.11 4.11 -8.41
CA LYS A 178 3.39 3.04 -9.37
C LYS A 178 2.22 2.08 -9.46
N ASP A 179 1.83 1.78 -10.69
CA ASP A 179 0.83 0.77 -11.01
C ASP A 179 1.47 -0.58 -11.35
N PHE A 180 0.76 -1.67 -11.11
CA PHE A 180 1.09 -2.99 -11.61
C PHE A 180 -0.18 -3.77 -11.97
N GLU A 181 -0.03 -4.70 -12.90
CA GLU A 181 -1.09 -5.55 -13.45
C GLU A 181 -0.57 -6.98 -13.53
N GLY A 182 -1.43 -7.98 -13.29
CA GLY A 182 -1.08 -9.39 -13.31
C GLY A 182 -2.26 -10.33 -13.55
#